data_AF-A0A7X4DHE4-F1
#
_entry.id   AF-A0A7X4DHE4-F1
#
_cell.length_a   1.000
_cell.length_b   1.000
_cell.length_c   1.000
_cell.angle_alpha   90.00
_cell.angle_beta   90.00
_cell.angle_gamma   90.00
#
_symmetry.space_group_name_H-M   'P 1'
#
loop_
_entity.id
_entity.type
_entity.pdbx_description
1 polymer ?
#
loop_
_entity_poly.entity_id
_entity_poly.type
_entity_poly.pdbx_seq_one_letter_code
_entity_poly.pdbx_strand_id
1 'polypeptide(L)'
;DGGRPGHIPGAAQLYWEELMDPANNTRFLSRDEIAAILARHGAGAGKTHVVYCMIGMRASVDYMAARMTGLDVYFYDGSWRDWGDRADLPAETGRDPRDEGDTPFPS
;
A
#
# COMPACT_ATOMS: atom_id res chain seq x y z
N ASP A 1 19.74 -10.12 -7.81
CA ASP A 1 18.55 -9.36 -7.38
C ASP A 1 17.33 -10.21 -7.72
N GLY A 2 16.76 -10.87 -6.71
CA GLY A 2 15.84 -12.01 -6.87
C GLY A 2 14.38 -11.63 -6.64
N GLY A 3 13.50 -12.11 -7.51
CA GLY A 3 12.05 -11.97 -7.48
C GLY A 3 11.49 -11.69 -8.88
N ARG A 4 10.38 -12.36 -9.26
CA ARG A 4 9.69 -12.07 -10.53
C ARG A 4 9.00 -10.69 -10.47
N PRO A 5 8.86 -9.97 -11.59
CA PRO A 5 8.11 -8.71 -11.61
C PRO A 5 6.62 -8.96 -11.35
N GLY A 6 5.98 -8.05 -10.61
CA GLY A 6 4.53 -8.06 -10.40
C GLY A 6 4.10 -7.55 -9.03
N HIS A 7 2.83 -7.79 -8.74
CA HIS A 7 2.17 -7.55 -7.46
C HIS A 7 1.20 -8.70 -7.14
N ILE A 8 0.78 -8.79 -5.88
CA ILE A 8 -0.23 -9.76 -5.44
C ILE A 8 -1.56 -9.43 -6.13
N PRO A 9 -2.28 -10.41 -6.72
CA PRO A 9 -3.52 -10.13 -7.44
C PRO A 9 -4.53 -9.32 -6.64
N GLY A 10 -5.10 -8.29 -7.28
CA GLY A 10 -6.07 -7.38 -6.67
C GLY A 10 -5.50 -6.37 -5.66
N ALA A 11 -4.18 -6.36 -5.42
CA ALA A 11 -3.53 -5.32 -4.64
C ALA A 11 -3.68 -3.95 -5.32
N ALA A 12 -4.06 -2.93 -4.56
CA ALA A 12 -4.03 -1.54 -5.03
C ALA A 12 -2.65 -0.93 -4.73
N GLN A 13 -2.18 -0.06 -5.62
CA GLN A 13 -0.94 0.68 -5.38
C GLN A 13 -1.22 1.93 -4.55
N LEU A 14 -0.49 2.12 -3.45
CA LEU A 14 -0.52 3.32 -2.62
C LEU A 14 0.92 3.78 -2.39
N TYR A 15 1.23 5.04 -2.65
CA TYR A 15 2.52 5.61 -2.26
C TYR A 15 2.42 6.08 -0.82
N TRP A 16 3.30 5.56 0.05
CA TRP A 16 3.28 5.91 1.48
C TRP A 16 3.43 7.42 1.72
N GLU A 17 4.10 8.13 0.81
CA GLU A 17 4.23 9.59 0.84
C GLU A 17 2.89 10.33 0.72
N GLU A 18 1.87 9.74 0.09
CA GLU A 18 0.53 10.32 0.03
C GLU A 18 -0.09 10.45 1.42
N LEU A 19 0.37 9.67 2.40
CA LEU A 19 -0.11 9.69 3.78
C LEU A 19 0.62 10.72 4.66
N MET A 20 1.56 11.46 4.08
CA MET A 20 2.47 12.35 4.78
C MET A 20 2.21 13.82 4.39
N ASP A 21 2.40 14.72 5.35
CA ASP A 21 2.32 16.17 5.16
C ASP A 21 3.74 16.74 4.91
N PRO A 22 4.17 16.93 3.65
CA PRO A 22 5.51 17.43 3.34
C PRO A 22 5.72 18.88 3.78
N ALA A 23 4.64 19.64 3.99
CA ALA A 23 4.72 21.03 4.46
C ALA A 23 4.89 21.13 5.98
N ASN A 24 4.72 20.02 6.70
CA ASN A 24 4.73 19.98 8.17
C ASN A 24 5.63 18.87 8.72
N ASN A 25 6.94 19.00 8.48
CA ASN A 25 7.97 18.07 8.93
C ASN A 25 7.74 16.61 8.52
N THR A 26 7.01 16.36 7.43
CA THR A 26 6.71 15.01 6.94
C THR A 26 6.08 14.15 8.04
N ARG A 27 5.16 14.73 8.81
CA ARG A 27 4.31 13.99 9.75
C ARG A 27 3.16 13.30 9.01
N PHE A 28 2.46 12.38 9.66
CA PHE A 28 1.21 11.85 9.12
C PHE A 28 0.17 12.96 8.89
N LEU A 29 -0.59 12.85 7.80
CA LEU A 29 -1.80 13.65 7.58
C LEU A 29 -2.84 13.42 8.69
N SER A 30 -3.89 14.24 8.72
CA SER A 30 -4.96 14.03 9.67
C SER A 30 -5.67 12.69 9.42
N ARG A 31 -6.31 12.16 10.46
CA ARG A 31 -7.06 10.89 10.38
C ARG A 31 -8.06 10.87 9.23
N ASP A 32 -8.75 11.98 8.99
CA ASP A 32 -9.81 12.06 7.99
C ASP A 32 -9.23 12.15 6.57
N GLU A 33 -8.11 12.86 6.38
CA GLU A 33 -7.37 12.87 5.11
C GLU A 33 -6.82 11.48 4.77
N ILE A 34 -6.20 10.81 5.74
CA ILE A 34 -5.72 9.43 5.57
C ILE A 34 -6.88 8.51 5.19
N ALA A 35 -8.02 8.60 5.91
CA ALA A 35 -9.19 7.77 5.61
C ALA A 35 -9.73 8.01 4.18
N ALA A 36 -9.74 9.25 3.72
CA ALA A 36 -10.15 9.60 2.35
C ALA A 36 -9.20 9.03 1.30
N ILE A 37 -7.89 9.11 1.53
CA ILE A 37 -6.87 8.53 0.63
C ILE A 37 -7.03 7.01 0.58
N LEU A 38 -7.06 6.34 1.73
CA LEU A 38 -7.27 4.89 1.81
C LEU A 38 -8.56 4.44 1.10
N ALA A 39 -9.64 5.23 1.21
CA ALA A 39 -10.89 4.96 0.50
C ALA A 39 -10.77 5.02 -1.03
N ARG A 40 -9.95 5.94 -1.57
CA ARG A 40 -9.66 5.99 -3.02
C ARG A 40 -8.98 4.71 -3.52
N HIS A 41 -8.14 4.09 -2.69
CA HIS A 41 -7.50 2.80 -3.00
C HIS A 41 -8.37 1.59 -2.63
N GLY A 42 -9.64 1.80 -2.26
CA GLY A 42 -10.62 0.74 -2.02
C GLY A 42 -10.63 0.16 -0.60
N ALA A 43 -9.85 0.73 0.32
CA ALA A 43 -9.87 0.38 1.73
C ALA A 43 -11.07 1.05 2.45
N GLY A 44 -11.64 0.36 3.43
CA GLY A 44 -12.86 0.82 4.09
C GLY A 44 -13.35 -0.17 5.15
N ALA A 45 -14.36 0.25 5.92
CA ALA A 45 -14.94 -0.60 6.96
C ALA A 45 -15.56 -1.88 6.38
N GLY A 46 -15.55 -2.96 7.17
CA GLY A 46 -16.17 -4.25 6.81
C GLY A 46 -15.33 -5.13 5.88
N LYS A 47 -14.10 -4.71 5.56
CA LYS A 47 -13.11 -5.51 4.84
C LYS A 47 -11.89 -5.73 5.73
N THR A 48 -11.23 -6.88 5.57
CA THR A 48 -9.90 -7.12 6.12
C THR A 48 -8.86 -6.60 5.13
N HIS A 49 -7.97 -5.73 5.60
CA HIS A 49 -6.91 -5.14 4.78
C HIS A 49 -5.57 -5.80 5.06
N VAL A 50 -4.72 -5.91 4.05
CA VAL A 50 -3.34 -6.37 4.20
C VAL A 50 -2.44 -5.38 3.48
N VAL A 51 -1.39 -4.90 4.16
CA VAL A 51 -0.37 -4.06 3.56
C VAL A 51 0.94 -4.82 3.41
N TYR A 52 1.65 -4.56 2.32
CA TYR A 52 2.95 -5.16 2.02
C TYR A 52 3.74 -4.24 1.08
N CYS A 53 5.06 -4.40 1.02
CA CYS A 53 5.88 -3.72 0.01
C CYS A 53 6.92 -4.70 -0.56
N MET A 54 8.21 -4.33 -0.60
CA MET A 54 9.26 -5.27 -0.99
C MET A 54 9.74 -6.15 0.18
N ILE A 55 10.02 -5.51 1.33
CA ILE A 55 10.59 -6.12 2.55
C ILE A 55 9.96 -5.54 3.83
N GLY A 56 8.72 -5.08 3.75
CA GLY A 56 7.96 -4.54 4.87
C GLY A 56 8.24 -3.08 5.29
N MET A 57 9.42 -2.51 5.00
CA MET A 57 9.78 -1.18 5.52
C MET A 57 8.75 -0.07 5.22
N ARG A 58 8.40 0.13 3.95
CA ARG A 58 7.41 1.16 3.55
C ARG A 58 5.99 0.82 4.01
N ALA A 59 5.62 -0.46 4.00
CA ALA A 59 4.31 -0.93 4.43
C ALA A 59 4.07 -0.71 5.93
N SER A 60 5.11 -0.53 6.74
CA SER A 60 4.96 -0.16 8.15
C SER A 60 4.31 1.23 8.33
N VAL A 61 4.54 2.15 7.39
CA VAL A 61 3.92 3.49 7.37
C VAL A 61 2.43 3.35 7.05
N ASP A 62 2.11 2.63 5.98
CA ASP A 62 0.72 2.36 5.55
C ASP A 62 -0.07 1.64 6.64
N TYR A 63 0.56 0.67 7.30
CA TYR A 63 -0.02 -0.05 8.43
C TYR A 63 -0.40 0.90 9.56
N MET A 64 0.54 1.74 10.01
CA MET A 64 0.28 2.68 11.11
C MET A 64 -0.83 3.67 10.75
N ALA A 65 -0.76 4.28 9.55
CA ALA A 65 -1.76 5.21 9.07
C ALA A 65 -3.16 4.57 9.01
N ALA A 66 -3.28 3.36 8.45
CA ALA A 66 -4.54 2.63 8.41
C ALA A 66 -5.08 2.34 9.82
N ARG A 67 -4.22 1.92 10.77
CA ARG A 67 -4.62 1.70 12.17
C ARG A 67 -5.13 2.97 12.85
N MET A 68 -4.55 4.14 12.57
CA MET A 68 -5.02 5.43 13.11
C MET A 68 -6.46 5.78 12.68
N THR A 69 -6.89 5.28 11.52
CA THR A 69 -8.28 5.46 11.05
C THR A 69 -9.27 4.50 11.71
N GLY A 70 -8.78 3.44 12.37
CA GLY A 70 -9.60 2.38 12.98
C GLY A 70 -9.89 1.20 12.05
N LEU A 71 -9.22 1.11 10.90
CA LEU A 71 -9.35 -0.03 10.00
C LEU A 71 -8.74 -1.31 10.61
N ASP A 72 -9.36 -2.44 10.29
CA ASP A 72 -8.81 -3.78 10.54
C ASP A 72 -7.80 -4.12 9.44
N VAL A 73 -6.52 -3.95 9.77
CA VAL A 73 -5.41 -4.12 8.84
C VAL A 73 -4.36 -5.05 9.44
N TYR A 74 -3.83 -5.93 8.59
CA TYR A 74 -2.74 -6.83 8.89
C TYR A 74 -1.51 -6.40 8.11
N PHE A 75 -0.35 -6.67 8.67
CA PHE A 75 0.93 -6.40 8.03
C PHE A 75 1.56 -7.71 7.59
N TYR A 76 1.75 -7.87 6.28
CA TYR A 76 2.50 -8.98 5.71
C TYR A 76 3.99 -8.60 5.58
N ASP A 77 4.76 -8.94 6.60
CA ASP A 77 6.17 -8.61 6.76
C ASP A 77 7.07 -9.25 5.69
N GLY A 78 6.77 -10.51 5.31
CA GLY A 78 7.44 -11.23 4.22
C GLY A 78 7.37 -10.50 2.88
N SER A 79 6.27 -9.75 2.66
CA SER A 79 6.13 -8.81 1.55
C SER A 79 6.35 -9.46 0.17
N TRP A 80 6.63 -8.66 -0.87
CA TRP A 80 6.89 -9.17 -2.21
C TRP A 80 8.12 -10.08 -2.26
N ARG A 81 9.09 -9.93 -1.36
CA ARG A 81 10.23 -10.85 -1.31
C ARG A 81 9.80 -12.28 -1.03
N ASP A 82 8.94 -12.50 -0.04
CA ASP A 82 8.42 -13.84 0.26
C ASP A 82 7.44 -14.34 -0.81
N TRP A 83 6.51 -13.48 -1.26
CA TRP A 83 5.50 -13.87 -2.26
C TRP A 83 6.08 -14.08 -3.67
N GLY A 84 6.98 -13.21 -4.08
CA GLY A 84 7.57 -13.17 -5.42
C GLY A 84 8.58 -14.28 -5.67
N ASP A 85 9.21 -14.82 -4.62
CA ASP A 85 10.11 -15.98 -4.69
C ASP A 85 9.35 -17.31 -4.84
N ARG A 86 8.04 -17.31 -4.58
CA ARG A 86 7.16 -18.48 -4.70
C ARG A 86 6.48 -18.57 -6.07
N ALA A 87 7.00 -19.45 -6.92
CA ALA A 87 6.47 -19.67 -8.27
C ALA A 87 5.06 -20.28 -8.30
N ASP A 88 4.62 -20.93 -7.23
CA ASP A 88 3.29 -21.53 -7.07
C ASP A 88 2.18 -20.52 -6.76
N LEU A 89 2.54 -19.30 -6.36
CA LEU A 89 1.59 -18.23 -6.08
C LEU A 89 1.21 -17.45 -7.34
N PRO A 90 0.03 -16.84 -7.40
CA PRO A 90 -0.34 -15.95 -8.51
C PRO A 90 0.38 -14.59 -8.40
N ALA A 91 0.62 -13.95 -9.55
CA ALA A 91 1.19 -12.61 -9.65
C ALA A 91 0.58 -11.89 -10.85
N GLU A 92 0.23 -10.63 -10.67
CA GLU A 92 -0.25 -9.75 -11.74
C GLU A 92 0.85 -8.77 -12.15
N THR A 93 0.89 -8.41 -13.43
CA THR A 93 1.84 -7.44 -13.99
C THR A 93 1.08 -6.33 -14.72
N GLY A 94 1.65 -5.13 -14.72
CA GLY A 94 0.99 -3.94 -15.26
C GLY A 94 0.40 -3.09 -14.15
N ARG A 95 -0.24 -1.98 -14.54
CA ARG A 95 -0.93 -1.08 -13.63
C ARG A 95 -2.36 -1.57 -13.42
N ASP A 96 -2.86 -1.51 -12.19
CA ASP A 96 -4.28 -1.72 -11.96
C ASP A 96 -5.05 -0.54 -12.59
N PRO A 97 -6.18 -0.77 -13.30
CA PRO A 97 -7.04 0.31 -13.80
C PRO A 97 -7.46 1.34 -12.73
N ARG A 98 -7.48 0.95 -11.45
CA ARG A 98 -7.75 1.85 -10.31
C ARG A 98 -6.64 2.88 -10.07
N ASP A 99 -5.44 2.62 -10.57
CA ASP A 99 -4.28 3.52 -10.46
C ASP A 99 -4.22 4.52 -11.64
N GLU A 100 -5.21 4.51 -12.56
CA GLU A 100 -5.32 5.49 -13.64
C GLU A 100 -5.66 6.88 -13.10
N GLY A 101 -4.64 7.75 -12.99
CA GLY A 101 -4.78 9.13 -12.53
C GLY A 101 -3.85 9.51 -11.38
N ASP A 102 -3.33 8.51 -10.65
CA ASP A 102 -2.26 8.71 -9.66
C ASP A 102 -0.90 8.72 -10.36
N THR A 103 -0.52 9.87 -10.92
CA THR A 103 0.88 10.13 -11.28
C THR A 103 1.67 10.50 -10.02
N PRO A 104 2.63 9.69 -9.58
CA PRO A 104 3.45 9.98 -8.43
C PRO A 104 4.75 10.58 -8.94
N PHE A 105 4.84 11.91 -8.88
CA PHE A 105 6.01 12.72 -9.23
C PHE A 105 6.44 12.70 -10.72
N PRO A 106 6.97 13.82 -11.24
CA PRO A 106 7.72 13.81 -12.49
C PRO A 106 9.03 13.03 -12.28
N SER A 107 9.43 12.30 -13.33
CA SER A 107 10.70 11.56 -13.41
C SER A 107 11.94 12.35 -13.01
#